data_AF-A0A496SK41-F1
#
_entry.id   AF-A0A496SK41-F1
#
_cell.length_a   1.000
_cell.length_b   1.000
_cell.length_c   1.000
_cell.angle_alpha   90.00
_cell.angle_beta   90.00
_cell.angle_gamma   90.00
#
_symmetry.space_group_name_H-M   'P 1'
#
loop_
_entity.id
_entity.type
_entity.pdbx_description
1 polymer ?
#
loop_
_entity_poly.entity_id
_entity_poly.type
_entity_poly.pdbx_seq_one_letter_code
_entity_poly.pdbx_strand_id
1 'polypeptide(L)'
;MFPTEVYIQAVREVEPICCIGRVEKIVGLVIESWGPPAPVGELCLLRDPEGGKVGEAEVVGFRDGKALLMPLGEPYGLRPGCEVISTGGPLRVPVGDGLLGRVLDGLGNPVDGRGPLKATTRREVYGVPPNPLYRRRITEPLPTGVRAIDGLLTLGKGQRMGIFAGSGVGKSVLLG
;
A
#
# COMPACT_ATOMS: atom_id res chain seq x y z
N MET A 1 -10.74 28.93 22.26
CA MET A 1 -9.43 29.45 21.81
C MET A 1 -8.97 28.52 20.69
N PHE A 2 -8.81 29.01 19.46
CA PHE A 2 -8.37 28.17 18.34
C PHE A 2 -6.89 27.79 18.55
N PRO A 3 -6.49 26.54 18.29
CA PRO A 3 -5.10 26.10 18.46
C PRO A 3 -4.24 26.63 17.30
N THR A 4 -3.82 27.90 17.40
CA THR A 4 -3.07 28.63 16.38
C THR A 4 -1.74 27.94 16.01
N GLU A 5 -1.13 27.25 16.96
CA GLU A 5 0.15 26.56 16.83
C GLU A 5 0.11 25.49 15.73
N VAL A 6 -0.99 24.74 15.63
CA VAL A 6 -1.17 23.69 14.61
C VAL A 6 -1.18 24.29 13.21
N TYR A 7 -1.84 25.44 13.03
CA TYR A 7 -1.92 26.11 11.73
C TYR A 7 -0.61 26.77 11.34
N ILE A 8 0.11 27.39 12.27
CA ILE A 8 1.44 27.96 12.01
C ILE A 8 2.42 26.87 11.60
N GLN A 9 2.37 25.71 12.26
CA GLN A 9 3.22 24.57 11.89
C GLN A 9 2.86 24.03 10.51
N ALA A 10 1.58 23.86 10.19
CA ALA A 10 1.14 23.46 8.86
C ALA A 10 1.60 24.43 7.76
N VAL A 11 1.55 25.75 8.00
CA VAL A 11 2.03 26.77 7.05
C VAL A 11 3.56 26.74 6.89
N ARG A 12 4.31 26.36 7.92
CA ARG A 12 5.78 26.24 7.84
C ARG A 12 6.24 24.97 7.13
N GLU A 13 5.46 23.90 7.24
CA GLU A 13 5.77 22.59 6.65
C GLU A 13 5.20 22.42 5.24
N VAL A 14 4.28 23.29 4.80
CA VAL A 14 3.70 23.20 3.45
C VAL A 14 4.76 23.53 2.40
N GLU A 15 4.82 22.69 1.37
CA GLU A 15 5.62 22.95 0.18
C GLU A 15 4.76 23.73 -0.82
N PRO A 16 4.99 25.05 -1.03
CA PRO A 16 4.08 25.89 -1.80
C PRO A 16 4.20 25.65 -3.32
N ILE A 17 5.21 24.89 -3.75
CA ILE A 17 5.46 24.54 -5.13
C ILE A 17 5.11 23.07 -5.32
N CYS A 18 4.08 22.81 -6.15
CA CYS A 18 3.75 21.46 -6.56
C CYS A 18 4.28 21.22 -7.98
N CYS A 19 5.28 20.35 -8.10
CA CYS A 19 5.72 19.86 -9.40
C CYS A 19 4.71 18.84 -9.91
N ILE A 20 3.94 19.21 -10.93
CA ILE A 20 2.94 18.36 -11.56
C ILE A 20 3.49 17.83 -12.88
N GLY A 21 3.47 16.51 -13.03
CA GLY A 21 3.74 15.85 -14.30
C GLY A 21 2.50 15.72 -15.17
N ARG A 22 2.71 15.27 -16.41
CA ARG A 22 1.61 14.98 -17.33
C ARG A 22 1.81 13.66 -18.05
N VAL A 23 0.76 12.86 -18.06
CA VAL A 23 0.68 11.63 -18.85
C VAL A 23 0.89 11.98 -20.32
N GLU A 24 1.93 11.44 -20.91
CA GLU A 24 2.21 11.60 -22.34
C GLU A 24 1.52 10.49 -23.14
N LYS A 25 1.68 9.25 -22.71
CA LYS A 25 1.08 8.08 -23.36
C LYS A 25 0.91 6.92 -22.39
N ILE A 26 0.09 5.96 -22.81
CA ILE A 26 -0.20 4.74 -22.05
C ILE A 26 0.07 3.55 -22.98
N VAL A 27 0.85 2.59 -22.51
CA VAL A 27 1.19 1.36 -23.24
C VAL A 27 0.87 0.16 -22.35
N GLY A 28 -0.26 -0.49 -22.65
CA GLY A 28 -0.79 -1.53 -21.75
C GLY A 28 -1.13 -0.94 -20.38
N LEU A 29 -0.48 -1.43 -19.33
CA LEU A 29 -0.62 -0.93 -17.96
C LEU A 29 0.48 0.07 -17.56
N VAL A 30 1.39 0.41 -18.47
CA VAL A 30 2.49 1.34 -18.18
C VAL A 30 2.10 2.73 -18.64
N ILE A 31 2.17 3.68 -17.72
CA ILE A 31 1.97 5.11 -17.96
C ILE A 31 3.34 5.74 -18.17
N GLU A 32 3.52 6.48 -19.26
CA GLU A 32 4.68 7.36 -19.43
C GLU A 32 4.27 8.79 -19.14
N SER A 33 5.06 9.48 -18.30
CA SER A 33 4.77 10.85 -17.87
C SER A 33 5.98 11.76 -17.94
N TRP A 34 5.75 13.00 -18.35
CA TRP A 34 6.70 14.09 -18.20
C TRP A 34 6.67 14.57 -16.75
N GLY A 35 7.57 14.04 -15.92
CA GLY A 35 7.53 14.26 -14.47
C GLY A 35 6.32 13.60 -13.79
N PRO A 36 6.03 13.91 -12.52
CA PRO A 36 6.83 14.76 -11.65
C PRO A 36 8.20 14.11 -11.35
N PRO A 37 9.19 14.88 -10.86
CA PRO A 37 10.46 14.30 -10.43
C PRO A 37 10.23 13.52 -9.12
N ALA A 38 9.80 12.26 -9.25
CA ALA A 38 9.47 11.37 -8.16
C ALA A 38 10.32 10.09 -8.27
N PRO A 39 10.97 9.60 -7.19
CA PRO A 39 11.76 8.37 -7.18
C PRO A 39 10.93 7.10 -7.41
N VAL A 40 11.60 6.00 -7.74
CA VAL A 40 10.98 4.66 -7.81
C VAL A 40 10.40 4.30 -6.44
N GLY A 41 9.18 3.74 -6.45
CA GLY A 41 8.42 3.39 -5.25
C GLY A 41 7.51 4.49 -4.73
N GLU A 42 7.60 5.70 -5.30
CA GLU A 42 6.76 6.82 -4.90
C GLU A 42 5.34 6.69 -5.43
N LEU A 43 4.37 6.97 -4.57
CA LEU A 43 2.97 7.04 -4.92
C LEU A 43 2.67 8.37 -5.63
N CYS A 44 1.92 8.29 -6.72
CA CYS A 44 1.45 9.42 -7.50
C CYS A 44 -0.08 9.36 -7.62
N LEU A 45 -0.71 10.52 -7.52
CA LEU A 45 -2.13 10.70 -7.82
C LEU A 45 -2.28 11.02 -9.30
N LEU A 46 -3.22 10.33 -9.95
CA LEU A 46 -3.64 10.63 -11.31
C LEU A 46 -4.91 11.47 -11.26
N ARG A 47 -4.88 12.62 -11.94
CA ARG A 47 -6.04 13.50 -12.04
C ARG A 47 -6.35 13.86 -13.48
N ASP A 48 -7.63 14.06 -13.73
CA ASP A 48 -8.08 14.72 -14.94
C ASP A 48 -7.65 16.20 -14.92
N PRO A 49 -7.35 16.83 -16.07
CA PRO A 49 -7.06 18.27 -16.12
C PRO A 49 -8.18 19.15 -15.55
N GLU A 50 -9.42 18.66 -15.51
CA GLU A 50 -10.56 19.35 -14.89
C GLU A 50 -10.64 19.12 -13.37
N GLY A 51 -9.68 18.39 -12.78
CA GLY A 51 -9.53 18.15 -11.34
C GLY A 51 -10.16 16.85 -10.83
N GLY A 52 -10.80 16.07 -11.69
CA GLY A 52 -11.39 14.77 -11.31
C GLY A 52 -10.35 13.74 -10.88
N LYS A 53 -10.63 12.92 -9.85
CA LYS A 53 -9.76 11.80 -9.46
C LYS A 53 -9.86 10.71 -10.54
N VAL A 54 -8.72 10.35 -11.13
CA VAL A 54 -8.62 9.26 -12.11
C VAL A 54 -8.13 7.98 -11.43
N GLY A 55 -7.15 8.10 -10.53
CA GLY A 55 -6.60 6.93 -9.85
C GLY A 55 -5.31 7.24 -9.09
N GLU A 56 -4.62 6.17 -8.73
CA GLU A 56 -3.33 6.19 -8.05
C GLU A 56 -2.36 5.32 -8.87
N ALA A 57 -1.08 5.67 -8.88
CA ALA A 57 -0.05 4.92 -9.57
C ALA A 57 1.27 4.99 -8.82
N GLU A 58 2.13 3.99 -8.98
CA GLU A 58 3.46 3.94 -8.40
C GLU A 58 4.51 4.15 -9.48
N VAL A 59 5.55 4.95 -9.20
CA VAL A 59 6.71 5.07 -10.08
C VAL A 59 7.50 3.77 -10.05
N VAL A 60 7.58 3.08 -11.18
CA VAL A 60 8.28 1.78 -11.32
C VAL A 60 9.63 1.90 -12.02
N GLY A 61 9.93 3.05 -12.62
CA GLY A 61 11.20 3.29 -13.30
C GLY A 61 11.20 4.54 -14.17
N PHE A 62 12.22 4.65 -15.02
CA PHE A 62 12.38 5.75 -15.95
C PHE A 62 12.89 5.25 -17.30
N ARG A 63 12.49 5.93 -18.37
CA ARG A 63 13.00 5.69 -19.72
C ARG A 63 12.96 6.98 -20.52
N ASP A 64 14.04 7.26 -21.26
CA ASP A 64 14.13 8.43 -22.15
C ASP A 64 13.75 9.77 -21.48
N GLY A 65 14.15 9.93 -20.20
CA GLY A 65 13.85 11.14 -19.41
C GLY A 65 12.41 11.23 -18.88
N LYS A 66 11.60 10.17 -19.01
CA LYS A 66 10.21 10.09 -18.57
C LYS A 66 10.05 9.14 -17.40
N ALA A 67 9.09 9.44 -16.52
CA ALA A 67 8.69 8.53 -15.45
C ALA A 67 7.79 7.43 -16.03
N LEU A 68 8.05 6.19 -15.62
CA LEU A 68 7.20 5.04 -15.88
C LEU A 68 6.39 4.76 -14.62
N LEU A 69 5.06 4.78 -14.73
CA LEU A 69 4.17 4.51 -13.61
C LEU A 69 3.28 3.31 -13.89
N MET A 70 2.93 2.59 -12.82
CA MET A 70 1.98 1.49 -12.86
C MET A 70 0.75 1.83 -12.01
N PRO A 71 -0.48 1.77 -12.57
CA PRO A 71 -1.70 2.01 -11.82
C PRO A 71 -1.86 1.06 -10.63
N LEU A 72 -2.31 1.62 -9.50
CA LEU A 72 -2.73 0.90 -8.32
C LEU A 72 -4.27 0.79 -8.33
N GLY A 73 -4.77 -0.22 -9.02
CA GLY A 73 -6.20 -0.41 -9.28
C GLY A 73 -6.60 -0.03 -10.70
N GLU A 74 -7.90 0.16 -10.93
CA GLU A 74 -8.45 0.45 -12.26
C GLU A 74 -8.49 1.96 -12.51
N PRO A 75 -7.67 2.52 -13.43
CA PRO A 75 -7.58 3.96 -13.62
C PRO A 75 -8.64 4.44 -14.63
N TYR A 76 -9.91 4.44 -14.23
CA TYR A 76 -11.02 4.89 -15.08
C TYR A 76 -10.82 6.35 -15.52
N GLY A 77 -10.88 6.59 -16.84
CA GLY A 77 -10.72 7.94 -17.41
C GLY A 77 -9.26 8.35 -17.64
N LEU A 78 -8.29 7.46 -17.42
CA LEU A 78 -6.89 7.72 -17.72
C LEU A 78 -6.66 7.96 -19.22
N ARG A 79 -6.09 9.12 -19.55
CA ARG A 79 -5.81 9.55 -20.91
C ARG A 79 -4.54 10.41 -20.97
N PRO A 80 -3.90 10.56 -22.14
CA PRO A 80 -2.88 11.57 -22.35
C PRO A 80 -3.36 12.96 -21.89
N GLY A 81 -2.47 13.71 -21.25
CA GLY A 81 -2.76 15.01 -20.65
C GLY A 81 -3.21 14.96 -19.19
N CYS A 82 -3.62 13.80 -18.65
CA CYS A 82 -3.88 13.66 -17.22
C CYS A 82 -2.68 14.13 -16.39
N GLU A 83 -2.96 14.77 -15.27
CA GLU A 83 -1.95 15.23 -14.33
C GLU A 83 -1.44 14.06 -13.50
N VAL A 84 -0.12 14.06 -13.24
CA VAL A 84 0.56 13.12 -12.36
C VAL A 84 1.14 13.93 -11.21
N ILE A 85 0.64 13.68 -10.00
CA ILE A 85 0.97 14.49 -8.82
C ILE A 85 1.67 13.59 -7.81
N SER A 86 2.91 13.92 -7.48
CA SER A 86 3.68 13.22 -6.45
C SER A 86 3.01 13.38 -5.08
N THR A 87 2.98 12.30 -4.29
CA THR A 87 2.57 12.38 -2.87
C THR A 87 3.77 12.58 -1.92
N GLY A 88 4.99 12.69 -2.46
CA GLY A 88 6.24 12.87 -1.70
C GLY A 88 6.73 11.64 -0.94
N GLY A 89 6.19 10.45 -1.24
CA GLY A 89 6.63 9.22 -0.57
C GLY A 89 5.86 7.97 -1.02
N PRO A 90 6.28 6.79 -0.55
CA PRO A 90 5.67 5.53 -0.93
C PRO A 90 4.26 5.36 -0.34
N LEU A 91 3.54 4.34 -0.83
CA LEU A 91 2.22 4.00 -0.32
C LEU A 91 2.22 3.76 1.20
N ARG A 92 1.32 4.46 1.90
CA ARG A 92 1.12 4.35 3.36
C ARG A 92 -0.28 3.84 3.71
N VAL A 93 -0.33 2.71 4.41
CA VAL A 93 -1.57 2.05 4.83
C VAL A 93 -1.87 2.30 6.33
N PRO A 94 -3.15 2.34 6.73
CA PRO A 94 -3.53 2.43 8.14
C PRO A 94 -3.05 1.19 8.92
N VAL A 95 -2.63 1.40 10.17
CA VAL A 95 -2.23 0.34 11.10
C VAL A 95 -2.84 0.55 12.49
N GLY A 96 -2.98 -0.53 13.26
CA GLY A 96 -3.45 -0.50 14.65
C GLY A 96 -4.75 -1.30 14.88
N ASP A 97 -5.20 -1.31 16.13
CA ASP A 97 -6.29 -2.19 16.59
C ASP A 97 -7.64 -1.91 15.92
N GLY A 98 -7.83 -0.70 15.38
CA GLY A 98 -9.03 -0.33 14.61
C GLY A 98 -9.23 -1.12 13.31
N LEU A 99 -8.25 -1.92 12.89
CA LEU A 99 -8.33 -2.85 11.76
C LEU A 99 -8.95 -4.20 12.13
N LEU A 100 -8.95 -4.58 13.41
CA LEU A 100 -9.42 -5.90 13.84
C LEU A 100 -10.90 -6.08 13.47
N GLY A 101 -11.20 -7.17 12.75
CA GLY A 101 -12.56 -7.49 12.29
C GLY A 101 -13.05 -6.66 11.09
N ARG A 102 -12.18 -5.89 10.43
CA ARG A 102 -12.47 -5.16 9.19
C ARG A 102 -12.04 -5.98 7.96
N VAL A 103 -12.67 -5.72 6.81
CA VAL A 103 -12.22 -6.24 5.50
C VAL A 103 -11.70 -5.08 4.66
N LEU A 104 -10.48 -5.21 4.15
CA LEU A 104 -9.76 -4.17 3.42
C LEU A 104 -9.31 -4.68 2.06
N ASP A 105 -9.14 -3.77 1.10
CA ASP A 105 -8.44 -4.03 -0.15
C ASP A 105 -6.90 -3.99 0.01
N GLY A 106 -6.17 -4.21 -1.09
CA GLY A 106 -4.71 -4.17 -1.10
C GLY A 106 -4.09 -2.79 -0.85
N LEU A 107 -4.88 -1.72 -0.90
CA LEU A 107 -4.46 -0.34 -0.61
C LEU A 107 -4.83 0.10 0.81
N GLY A 108 -5.46 -0.79 1.59
CA GLY A 108 -5.90 -0.53 2.95
C GLY A 108 -7.21 0.25 3.06
N ASN A 109 -8.00 0.34 1.97
CA ASN A 109 -9.33 0.93 2.00
C ASN A 109 -10.35 -0.10 2.51
N PRO A 110 -11.32 0.31 3.36
CA PRO A 110 -12.37 -0.60 3.82
C PRO A 110 -13.35 -0.96 2.71
N VAL A 111 -13.58 -2.26 2.53
CA VAL A 111 -14.53 -2.82 1.53
C VAL A 111 -15.69 -3.60 2.18
N ASP A 112 -15.83 -3.50 3.50
CA ASP A 112 -16.87 -4.18 4.30
C ASP A 112 -18.15 -3.36 4.50
N GLY A 113 -18.25 -2.16 3.94
CA GLY A 113 -19.41 -1.28 4.10
C GLY A 113 -19.60 -0.69 5.51
N ARG A 114 -18.62 -0.85 6.42
CA ARG A 114 -18.72 -0.38 7.83
C ARG A 114 -18.21 1.05 8.06
N GLY A 115 -18.04 1.82 6.98
CA GLY A 115 -17.54 3.19 7.02
C GLY A 115 -16.02 3.30 7.26
N PRO A 116 -15.50 4.50 7.56
CA PRO A 116 -14.07 4.76 7.70
C PRO A 116 -13.40 3.95 8.83
N LEU A 117 -12.07 3.77 8.73
CA LEU A 117 -11.28 3.11 9.76
C LEU A 117 -10.98 4.07 10.92
N LYS A 118 -11.03 3.56 12.16
CA LYS A 118 -10.52 4.25 13.34
C LYS A 118 -9.02 4.01 13.49
N ALA A 119 -8.24 4.46 12.51
CA ALA A 119 -6.78 4.31 12.52
C ALA A 119 -6.13 5.68 12.72
N THR A 120 -5.30 5.81 13.75
CA THR A 120 -4.56 7.06 14.05
C THR A 120 -3.16 7.06 13.44
N THR A 121 -2.67 5.90 13.01
CA THR A 121 -1.30 5.71 12.52
C THR A 121 -1.30 5.11 11.12
N ARG A 122 -0.40 5.59 10.26
CA ARG A 122 -0.12 5.00 8.95
C ARG A 122 1.35 4.61 8.83
N ARG A 123 1.62 3.47 8.19
CA ARG A 123 2.97 2.97 7.92
C ARG A 123 3.18 2.74 6.43
N GLU A 124 4.41 2.91 5.98
CA GLU A 124 4.83 2.56 4.64
C GLU A 124 4.69 1.05 4.43
N VAL A 125 4.21 0.66 3.23
CA VAL A 125 4.07 -0.76 2.87
C VAL A 125 5.42 -1.43 2.78
N TYR A 126 6.43 -0.72 2.25
CA TYR A 126 7.80 -1.19 2.14
C TYR A 126 8.61 -0.79 3.37
N GLY A 127 8.56 -1.63 4.42
CA GLY A 127 9.37 -1.45 5.62
C GLY A 127 10.76 -2.07 5.52
N VAL A 128 11.72 -1.50 6.25
CA VAL A 128 13.06 -2.12 6.41
C VAL A 128 12.93 -3.45 7.15
N PRO A 129 13.47 -4.56 6.61
CA PRO A 129 13.38 -5.86 7.26
C PRO A 129 14.18 -5.86 8.59
N PRO A 130 13.65 -6.47 9.67
CA PRO A 130 14.37 -6.58 10.92
C PRO A 130 15.61 -7.48 10.78
N ASN A 131 16.71 -7.12 11.44
CA ASN A 131 17.95 -7.88 11.39
C ASN A 131 17.75 -9.31 11.96
N PRO A 132 18.10 -10.37 11.20
CA PRO A 132 17.94 -11.75 11.63
C PRO A 132 18.68 -12.10 12.94
N LEU A 133 19.79 -11.44 13.25
CA LEU A 133 20.57 -11.69 14.48
C LEU A 133 19.82 -11.26 15.75
N TYR A 134 18.92 -10.29 15.64
CA TYR A 134 18.07 -9.87 16.75
C TYR A 134 16.77 -10.67 16.84
N ARG A 135 16.53 -11.62 15.92
CA ARG A 135 15.36 -12.47 15.94
C ARG A 135 15.46 -13.45 17.10
N ARG A 136 14.42 -13.49 17.92
CA ARG A 136 14.29 -14.48 19.00
C ARG A 136 14.21 -15.89 18.42
N ARG A 137 14.85 -16.85 19.09
CA ARG A 137 14.65 -18.28 18.79
C ARG A 137 13.18 -18.65 19.01
N ILE A 138 12.69 -19.59 18.20
CA ILE A 138 11.34 -20.11 18.32
C ILE A 138 11.37 -21.20 19.39
N THR A 139 10.81 -20.90 20.56
CA THR A 139 10.81 -21.81 21.73
C THR A 139 9.42 -22.12 22.25
N GLU A 140 8.41 -21.35 21.83
CA GLU A 140 7.02 -21.52 22.28
C GLU A 140 6.18 -22.17 21.18
N PRO A 141 5.45 -23.26 21.47
CA PRO A 141 4.47 -23.81 20.54
C PRO A 141 3.37 -22.80 20.18
N LEU A 142 2.88 -22.86 18.95
CA LEU A 142 1.72 -22.14 18.44
C LEU A 142 0.59 -23.16 18.20
N PRO A 143 -0.38 -23.28 19.12
CA PRO A 143 -1.49 -24.20 18.93
C PRO A 143 -2.37 -23.75 17.76
N THR A 144 -2.66 -24.67 16.86
CA THR A 144 -3.47 -24.41 15.66
C THR A 144 -4.90 -24.90 15.80
N GLY A 145 -5.17 -25.84 16.73
CA GLY A 145 -6.47 -26.51 16.87
C GLY A 145 -6.64 -27.70 15.92
N VAL A 146 -5.67 -27.95 15.04
CA VAL A 146 -5.68 -29.08 14.10
C VAL A 146 -4.80 -30.19 14.68
N ARG A 147 -5.42 -31.25 15.23
CA ARG A 147 -4.71 -32.33 15.96
C ARG A 147 -3.52 -32.93 15.21
N ALA A 148 -3.64 -33.13 13.90
CA ALA A 148 -2.56 -33.68 13.09
C ALA A 148 -1.36 -32.71 13.04
N ILE A 149 -1.60 -31.40 12.98
CA ILE A 149 -0.55 -30.38 13.00
C ILE A 149 0.02 -30.26 14.41
N ASP A 150 -0.83 -30.09 15.42
CA ASP A 150 -0.37 -29.86 16.79
C ASP A 150 0.39 -31.07 17.36
N GLY A 151 -0.01 -32.29 17.01
CA GLY A 151 0.58 -33.53 17.52
C GLY A 151 1.76 -34.09 16.72
N LEU A 152 1.79 -33.91 15.39
CA LEU A 152 2.80 -34.53 14.52
C LEU A 152 3.70 -33.51 13.80
N LEU A 153 3.22 -32.28 13.59
CA LEU A 153 3.90 -31.23 12.83
C LEU A 153 3.89 -29.91 13.61
N THR A 154 4.18 -29.97 14.92
CA THR A 154 3.99 -28.87 15.86
C THR A 154 4.65 -27.58 15.37
N LEU A 155 3.87 -26.51 15.30
CA LEU A 155 4.34 -25.19 14.88
C LEU A 155 4.79 -24.37 16.09
N GLY A 156 5.75 -23.47 15.89
CA GLY A 156 6.20 -22.52 16.91
C GLY A 156 5.86 -21.06 16.59
N LYS A 157 5.71 -20.24 17.64
CA LYS A 157 5.41 -18.80 17.49
C LYS A 157 6.53 -18.09 16.75
N GLY A 158 6.19 -17.44 15.64
CA GLY A 158 7.14 -16.76 14.76
C GLY A 158 7.77 -17.65 13.69
N GLN A 159 7.34 -18.92 13.56
CA GLN A 159 7.69 -19.79 12.43
C GLN A 159 6.96 -19.34 11.15
N ARG A 160 7.58 -19.58 9.99
CA ARG A 160 6.97 -19.35 8.67
C ARG A 160 6.79 -20.70 7.99
N MET A 161 5.56 -21.03 7.60
CA MET A 161 5.20 -22.32 7.00
C MET A 161 4.45 -22.11 5.69
N GLY A 162 4.73 -22.95 4.69
CA GLY A 162 3.97 -23.03 3.46
C GLY A 162 2.87 -24.10 3.57
N ILE A 163 1.72 -23.84 2.94
CA ILE A 163 0.64 -24.83 2.76
C ILE A 163 0.55 -25.12 1.27
N PHE A 164 0.91 -26.35 0.88
CA PHE A 164 0.88 -26.81 -0.50
C PHE A 164 -0.33 -27.71 -0.71
N ALA A 165 -1.26 -27.31 -1.57
CA ALA A 165 -2.52 -28.01 -1.78
C ALA A 165 -3.08 -27.74 -3.18
N GLY A 166 -3.69 -28.76 -3.78
CA GLY A 166 -4.43 -28.65 -5.05
C GLY A 166 -5.81 -27.99 -4.89
N SER A 167 -6.55 -27.89 -5.99
CA SER A 167 -7.94 -27.44 -5.94
C SER A 167 -8.83 -28.50 -5.28
N GLY A 168 -9.81 -28.08 -4.48
CA GLY A 168 -10.82 -28.97 -3.89
C GLY A 168 -10.37 -29.86 -2.73
N VAL A 169 -9.09 -29.86 -2.34
CA VAL A 169 -8.56 -30.76 -1.28
C VAL A 169 -8.76 -30.24 0.16
N GLY A 170 -9.59 -29.20 0.34
CA GLY A 170 -9.90 -28.65 1.66
C GLY A 170 -8.98 -27.54 2.18
N LYS A 171 -8.11 -26.94 1.33
CA LYS A 171 -7.23 -25.82 1.73
C LYS A 171 -7.99 -24.66 2.40
N SER A 172 -9.11 -24.24 1.82
CA SER A 172 -9.92 -23.14 2.36
C SER A 172 -10.62 -23.49 3.66
N VAL A 173 -11.00 -24.76 3.85
CA VAL A 173 -11.62 -25.25 5.10
C VAL A 173 -10.59 -25.30 6.23
N LEU A 174 -9.34 -25.62 5.91
CA LEU A 174 -8.25 -25.62 6.89
C LEU A 174 -7.88 -24.21 7.40
N LEU A 175 -8.01 -23.19 6.54
CA LEU A 175 -7.65 -21.80 6.83
C LEU A 175 -8.82 -20.93 7.32
N GLY A 176 -10.05 -21.43 7.19
CA GLY A 176 -11.30 -20.71 7.45
C GLY A 176 -11.87 -20.98 8.83
#